data_AF-A0A3R9V2K0-F1
#
_entry.id   AF-A0A3R9V2K0-F1
#
_cell.length_a   1.000
_cell.length_b   1.000
_cell.length_c   1.000
_cell.angle_alpha   90.00
_cell.angle_beta   90.00
_cell.angle_gamma   90.00
#
_symmetry.space_group_name_H-M   'P 1'
#
loop_
_entity.id
_entity.type
_entity.pdbx_description
1 polymer ?
#
loop_
_entity_poly.entity_id
_entity_poly.type
_entity_poly.pdbx_seq_one_letter_code
_entity_poly.pdbx_strand_id
1 'polypeptide(L)'
;MTDAEFDILDELYFVTSFTDLSQKTGFAPALLERHLRPLLEQGLVRSFWPDPDTELAYEESSFGAIVRDSYFLASKEGLLQHNSR
;
A
#
# COMPACT_ATOMS: atom_id res chain seq x y z
N MET A 1 3.60 0.16 -13.40
CA MET A 1 3.48 1.25 -12.42
C MET A 1 2.84 2.46 -13.09
N THR A 2 1.64 2.83 -12.66
CA THR A 2 0.94 4.08 -13.01
C THR A 2 1.47 5.26 -12.18
N ASP A 3 1.07 6.48 -12.48
CA ASP A 3 1.45 7.66 -11.67
C ASP A 3 0.91 7.56 -10.25
N ALA A 4 -0.35 7.11 -10.08
CA ALA A 4 -0.92 6.89 -8.76
C ALA A 4 -0.18 5.81 -7.95
N GLU A 5 0.27 4.73 -8.61
CA GLU A 5 1.08 3.70 -7.95
C GLU A 5 2.48 4.20 -7.57
N PHE A 6 3.04 5.13 -8.36
CA PHE A 6 4.29 5.79 -8.06
C PHE A 6 4.15 6.68 -6.82
N ASP A 7 3.13 7.55 -6.79
CA ASP A 7 2.83 8.43 -5.66
C ASP A 7 2.59 7.66 -4.36
N ILE A 8 1.95 6.47 -4.44
CA ILE A 8 1.77 5.59 -3.28
C ILE A 8 3.11 5.06 -2.77
N LEU A 9 3.99 4.58 -3.66
CA LEU A 9 5.29 4.02 -3.25
C LEU A 9 6.22 5.08 -2.67
N ASP A 10 6.17 6.33 -3.17
CA ASP A 10 6.95 7.46 -2.66
C ASP A 10 6.62 7.77 -1.18
N GLU A 11 5.39 7.51 -0.74
CA GLU A 11 4.97 7.76 0.64
C GLU A 11 5.25 6.59 1.61
N LEU A 12 5.64 5.41 1.09
CA LEU A 12 5.73 4.15 1.83
C LEU A 12 7.17 3.74 2.22
N TYR A 13 8.03 4.72 2.50
CA TYR A 13 9.37 4.48 3.08
C TYR A 13 9.33 3.91 4.51
N PHE A 14 8.26 4.19 5.25
CA PHE A 14 8.01 3.67 6.59
C PHE A 14 6.61 3.07 6.67
N VAL A 15 6.38 2.21 7.67
CA VAL A 15 5.05 1.64 7.92
C VAL A 15 4.06 2.77 8.15
N THR A 16 3.05 2.86 7.29
CA THR A 16 2.12 3.98 7.23
C THR A 16 0.68 3.45 7.22
N SER A 17 -0.20 4.03 8.04
CA SER A 17 -1.61 3.63 8.07
C SER A 17 -2.33 3.98 6.76
N PHE A 18 -3.42 3.27 6.42
CA PHE A 18 -4.26 3.63 5.28
C PHE A 18 -4.70 5.10 5.32
N THR A 19 -5.08 5.58 6.51
CA THR A 19 -5.56 6.94 6.72
C THR A 19 -4.47 7.97 6.44
N ASP A 20 -3.26 7.76 6.97
CA ASP A 20 -2.13 8.66 6.73
C ASP A 20 -1.70 8.64 5.26
N LEU A 21 -1.68 7.46 4.63
CA LEU A 21 -1.34 7.32 3.22
C LEU A 21 -2.34 8.06 2.31
N SER A 22 -3.64 7.96 2.62
CA SER A 22 -4.70 8.72 1.93
C SER A 22 -4.51 10.24 2.08
N GLN A 23 -4.10 10.70 3.26
CA GLN A 23 -3.84 12.12 3.50
C GLN A 23 -2.59 12.63 2.76
N LYS A 24 -1.49 11.87 2.80
CA LYS A 24 -0.22 12.23 2.16
C LYS A 24 -0.33 12.29 0.63
N THR A 25 -0.95 11.26 0.03
CA THR A 25 -1.18 11.20 -1.42
C THR A 25 -2.31 12.13 -1.90
N GLY A 26 -3.20 12.54 -0.98
CA GLY A 26 -4.43 13.27 -1.33
C GLY A 26 -5.48 12.41 -2.05
N PHE A 27 -5.29 11.09 -2.12
CA PHE A 27 -6.22 10.19 -2.79
C PHE A 27 -7.46 9.92 -1.95
N ALA A 28 -8.62 9.91 -2.60
CA ALA A 28 -9.85 9.42 -2.00
C ALA A 28 -9.70 7.93 -1.61
N PRO A 29 -10.33 7.46 -0.52
CA PRO A 29 -10.17 6.07 -0.06
C PRO A 29 -10.40 5.01 -1.14
N ALA A 30 -11.46 5.15 -1.94
CA ALA A 30 -11.75 4.19 -3.01
C ALA A 30 -10.69 4.18 -4.13
N LEU A 31 -10.07 5.34 -4.40
CA LEU A 31 -8.98 5.43 -5.37
C LEU A 31 -7.72 4.75 -4.83
N LEU A 32 -7.39 5.01 -3.57
CA LEU A 32 -6.25 4.41 -2.89
C LEU A 32 -6.38 2.88 -2.82
N GLU A 33 -7.54 2.35 -2.41
CA GLU A 33 -7.82 0.91 -2.41
C GLU A 33 -7.64 0.27 -3.79
N ARG A 34 -8.14 0.94 -4.84
CA ARG A 34 -8.03 0.46 -6.21
C ARG A 34 -6.58 0.31 -6.66
N HIS A 35 -5.71 1.25 -6.28
CA HIS A 35 -4.30 1.24 -6.68
C HIS A 35 -3.39 0.44 -5.72
N LEU A 36 -3.77 0.28 -4.45
CA LEU A 36 -3.08 -0.61 -3.51
C LEU A 36 -3.22 -2.09 -3.90
N ARG A 37 -4.37 -2.48 -4.44
CA ARG A 37 -4.63 -3.88 -4.84
C ARG A 37 -3.54 -4.47 -5.75
N PRO A 38 -3.25 -3.90 -6.95
CA PRO A 38 -2.23 -4.44 -7.82
C PRO A 38 -0.82 -4.38 -7.20
N LEU A 39 -0.53 -3.40 -6.33
CA LEU A 39 0.76 -3.30 -5.64
C LEU A 39 0.97 -4.43 -4.62
N LEU A 40 -0.08 -4.79 -3.88
CA LEU A 40 -0.08 -5.91 -2.94
C LEU A 40 0.00 -7.25 -3.68
N GLU A 41 -0.80 -7.42 -4.74
CA GLU A 41 -0.79 -8.62 -5.59
C GLU A 41 0.58 -8.89 -6.22
N GLN A 42 1.31 -7.85 -6.61
CA GLN A 42 2.65 -7.94 -7.17
C GLN A 42 3.76 -8.02 -6.11
N GLY A 43 3.43 -7.95 -4.82
CA GLY A 43 4.43 -7.92 -3.74
C GLY A 43 5.29 -6.65 -3.69
N LEU A 44 4.84 -5.57 -4.33
CA LEU A 44 5.51 -4.27 -4.31
C LEU A 44 5.22 -3.49 -3.03
N VAL A 45 4.10 -3.79 -2.38
CA VAL A 45 3.71 -3.29 -1.06
C VAL A 45 3.42 -4.48 -0.15
N ARG A 46 3.75 -4.35 1.13
CA ARG A 46 3.36 -5.27 2.21
C ARG A 46 2.26 -4.65 3.05
N SER A 47 1.37 -5.48 3.57
CA SER A 47 0.29 -5.07 4.48
C SER A 47 0.51 -5.61 5.89
N PHE A 48 0.06 -4.84 6.89
CA PHE A 48 0.12 -5.20 8.30
C PHE A 48 -1.22 -4.94 8.97
N TRP A 49 -1.66 -5.88 9.80
CA TRP A 49 -2.91 -5.81 10.54
C TRP A 49 -2.90 -6.89 11.65
N PRO A 50 -3.43 -6.62 12.86
CA PRO A 50 -4.16 -5.42 13.29
C PRO A 50 -3.26 -4.26 13.77
N ASP A 51 -1.95 -4.47 13.78
CA ASP A 51 -0.95 -3.52 14.22
C ASP A 51 0.19 -3.37 13.19
N PRO A 52 1.06 -2.37 13.32
CA PRO A 52 2.16 -2.12 12.38
C PRO A 52 3.22 -3.23 12.30
N ASP A 53 3.25 -4.17 13.26
CA ASP A 53 4.30 -5.19 13.38
C ASP A 53 3.84 -6.59 12.93
N THR A 54 2.54 -6.77 12.70
CA THR A 54 1.94 -8.04 12.27
C THR A 54 1.73 -8.06 10.76
N GLU A 55 2.70 -8.59 10.01
CA GLU A 55 2.61 -8.72 8.54
C GLU A 55 1.47 -9.70 8.17
N LEU A 56 0.61 -9.25 7.25
CA LEU A 56 -0.52 -10.01 6.73
C LEU A 56 -0.33 -10.21 5.24
N ALA A 57 -0.35 -11.47 4.80
CA ALA A 57 -0.32 -11.81 3.38
C ALA A 57 -1.58 -11.28 2.69
N TYR A 58 -1.43 -10.75 1.48
CA TYR A 58 -2.56 -10.25 0.72
C TYR A 58 -3.50 -11.40 0.31
N GLU A 59 -4.76 -11.27 0.68
CA GLU A 59 -5.85 -12.15 0.24
C GLU A 59 -7.01 -11.30 -0.30
N GLU A 60 -7.38 -11.52 -1.56
CA GLU A 60 -8.42 -10.71 -2.24
C GLU A 60 -9.78 -10.75 -1.53
N SER A 61 -10.13 -11.90 -0.93
CA SER A 61 -11.41 -12.13 -0.26
C SER A 61 -11.58 -11.33 1.04
N SER A 62 -10.48 -11.02 1.73
CA SER A 62 -10.49 -10.28 3.00
C SER A 62 -10.09 -8.82 2.84
N PHE A 63 -9.37 -8.47 1.76
CA PHE A 63 -8.83 -7.13 1.52
C PHE A 63 -9.85 -6.00 1.74
N GLY A 64 -11.01 -6.06 1.08
CA GLY A 64 -12.02 -5.00 1.18
C GLY A 64 -12.61 -4.81 2.58
N ALA A 65 -12.51 -5.82 3.46
CA ALA A 65 -13.00 -5.75 4.82
C ALA A 65 -12.02 -5.07 5.79
N ILE A 66 -10.71 -5.17 5.53
CA ILE A 66 -9.66 -4.79 6.51
C ILE A 66 -8.70 -3.71 6.01
N VAL A 67 -8.67 -3.42 4.70
CA VAL A 67 -7.67 -2.52 4.08
C VAL A 67 -7.62 -1.14 4.73
N ARG A 68 -8.76 -0.59 5.13
CA ARG A 68 -8.84 0.75 5.74
C ARG A 68 -8.27 0.81 7.16
N ASP A 69 -8.21 -0.33 7.83
CA ASP A 69 -7.66 -0.49 9.18
C ASP A 69 -6.22 -1.03 9.15
N SER A 70 -5.65 -1.23 7.96
CA SER A 70 -4.32 -1.80 7.77
C SER A 70 -3.22 -0.73 7.65
N TYR A 71 -1.99 -1.19 7.79
CA TYR A 71 -0.77 -0.42 7.54
C TYR A 71 -0.02 -0.98 6.34
N PHE A 72 0.82 -0.17 5.72
CA PHE A 72 1.52 -0.51 4.48
C PHE A 72 2.99 -0.10 4.53
N LEU A 73 3.83 -0.84 3.80
CA LEU A 73 5.25 -0.54 3.60
C LEU A 73 5.66 -0.96 2.19
N ALA A 74 6.47 -0.14 1.52
CA ALA A 74 7.04 -0.53 0.23
C ALA A 74 8.02 -1.70 0.43
N SER A 75 7.93 -2.72 -0.42
CA SER A 75 8.92 -3.78 -0.44
C SER A 75 10.22 -3.29 -1.08
N LYS A 76 11.31 -4.03 -0.88
CA LYS A 76 12.57 -3.76 -1.59
C LYS A 76 12.38 -3.74 -3.11
N GLU A 77 11.54 -4.64 -3.62
CA GLU A 77 11.23 -4.71 -5.05
C GLU A 77 10.35 -3.54 -5.50
N GLY A 78 9.37 -3.14 -4.69
CA GLY A 78 8.60 -1.91 -4.90
C GLY A 78 9.48 -0.68 -5.04
N LEU A 79 10.42 -0.47 -4.11
CA LEU A 79 11.36 0.64 -4.16
C LEU A 79 12.33 0.57 -5.36
N LEU A 80 12.75 -0.63 -5.76
CA LEU A 80 13.60 -0.80 -6.94
C LEU A 80 12.84 -0.38 -8.22
N GLN A 81 11.59 -0.82 -8.36
CA GLN A 81 10.75 -0.44 -9.50
C GLN A 81 10.43 1.05 -9.50
N HIS A 82 10.15 1.62 -8.33
CA HIS A 82 9.95 3.07 -8.14
C HIS A 82 11.14 3.87 -8.69
N ASN A 83 12.35 3.54 -8.26
CA ASN A 83 13.55 4.29 -8.60
C ASN A 83 14.07 4.07 -10.03
N SER A 84 13.54 3.07 -10.74
CA SER A 84 14.00 2.70 -12.09
C SER A 84 13.14 3.28 -13.21
N ARG A 85 12.08 4.03 -12.87
CA ARG A 85 11.19 4.72 -13.81
C ARG A 85 11.54 6.20 -13.89
#